data_AF-A0A6P7T0J7-F1
#
_entry.id   AF-A0A6P7T0J7-F1
#
_cell.length_a   1.000
_cell.length_b   1.000
_cell.length_c   1.000
_cell.angle_alpha   90.00
_cell.angle_beta   90.00
_cell.angle_gamma   90.00
#
_symmetry.space_group_name_H-M   'P 1'
#
loop_
_entity.id
_entity.type
_entity.pdbx_description
1 polymer ?
#
loop_
_entity_poly.entity_id
_entity_poly.type
_entity_poly.pdbx_seq_one_letter_code
_entity_poly.pdbx_strand_id
1 'polypeptide(L)'
;MNKLLQGNRKTLVDCKSFTTTIISKLVLFKTNISKRQFYQFPQLDSLKDELVDEDLTTYRNYLQSLHDNTVERFQDVFALNIPNWFSNPFEVDAVDCEDGV
;
A
#
# COMPACT_ATOMS: atom_id res chain seq x y z
N MET A 1 21.52 13.54 1.43
CA MET A 1 20.90 13.83 0.10
C MET A 1 20.06 15.10 0.21
N ASN A 2 20.14 16.03 -0.74
CA ASN A 2 19.51 17.35 -0.63
C ASN A 2 17.98 17.25 -0.86
N LYS A 3 17.15 17.79 0.06
CA LYS A 3 15.68 17.85 -0.11
C LYS A 3 15.26 18.59 -1.39
N LEU A 4 16.13 19.45 -1.93
CA LEU A 4 15.95 20.14 -3.23
C LEU A 4 16.05 19.20 -4.45
N LEU A 5 16.69 18.03 -4.32
CA LEU A 5 16.78 17.04 -5.39
C LEU A 5 15.59 16.06 -5.39
N GLN A 6 14.74 16.10 -4.36
CA GLN A 6 13.56 15.24 -4.21
C GLN A 6 12.28 15.88 -4.79
N GLY A 7 12.33 16.36 -6.05
CA GLY A 7 11.16 16.79 -6.84
C GLY A 7 9.94 17.33 -6.07
N ASN A 8 8.75 16.78 -6.34
CA ASN A 8 7.46 17.22 -5.79
C ASN A 8 7.23 16.90 -4.28
N ARG A 9 8.27 16.90 -3.44
CA ARG A 9 8.20 16.55 -2.00
C ARG A 9 7.70 15.14 -1.71
N LYS A 10 7.81 14.21 -2.67
CA LYS A 10 7.50 12.79 -2.44
C LYS A 10 8.80 12.06 -2.18
N THR A 11 8.91 11.53 -0.97
CA THR A 11 10.06 10.79 -0.48
C THR A 11 9.88 9.29 -0.73
N LEU A 12 10.97 8.55 -0.55
CA LEU A 12 10.94 7.09 -0.60
C LEU A 12 10.11 6.50 0.55
N VAL A 13 10.05 7.20 1.68
CA VAL A 13 9.15 6.91 2.80
C VAL A 13 7.67 7.06 2.37
N ASP A 14 7.34 8.11 1.64
CA ASP A 14 5.97 8.32 1.12
C ASP A 14 5.56 7.21 0.15
N CYS A 15 6.48 6.78 -0.72
CA CYS A 15 6.26 5.66 -1.62
C CYS A 15 5.95 4.37 -0.83
N LYS A 16 6.80 4.02 0.15
CA LYS A 16 6.62 2.83 0.99
C LYS A 16 5.30 2.87 1.78
N SER A 17 4.97 4.01 2.37
CA SER A 17 3.72 4.24 3.10
C SER A 17 2.49 4.12 2.19
N PHE A 18 2.53 4.71 1.00
CA PHE A 18 1.44 4.66 0.04
C PHE A 18 1.17 3.23 -0.44
N THR A 19 2.22 2.48 -0.80
CA THR A 19 2.06 1.08 -1.23
C THR A 19 1.49 0.21 -0.10
N THR A 20 1.97 0.38 1.13
CA THR A 20 1.44 -0.34 2.31
C THR A 20 -0.04 -0.01 2.55
N THR A 21 -0.42 1.25 2.32
CA THR A 21 -1.82 1.71 2.41
C THR A 21 -2.70 1.05 1.34
N ILE A 22 -2.22 0.91 0.11
CA ILE A 22 -2.96 0.21 -0.96
C ILE A 22 -3.23 -1.25 -0.56
N ILE A 23 -2.21 -1.98 -0.11
CA ILE A 23 -2.34 -3.37 0.34
C ILE A 23 -3.38 -3.50 1.46
N SER A 24 -3.26 -2.65 2.47
CA SER A 24 -4.21 -2.63 3.61
C SER A 24 -5.64 -2.37 3.15
N LYS A 25 -5.84 -1.46 2.18
CA LYS A 25 -7.15 -1.18 1.59
C LYS A 25 -7.70 -2.37 0.82
N LEU A 26 -6.88 -3.11 0.06
CA LEU A 26 -7.33 -4.30 -0.65
C LEU A 26 -7.85 -5.38 0.31
N VAL A 27 -7.18 -5.59 1.44
CA VAL A 27 -7.64 -6.50 2.51
C VAL A 27 -8.97 -6.02 3.12
N LEU A 28 -9.09 -4.72 3.38
CA LEU A 28 -10.33 -4.11 3.88
C LEU A 28 -11.48 -4.31 2.88
N PHE A 29 -11.27 -4.00 1.60
CA PHE A 29 -12.30 -4.15 0.57
C PHE A 29 -12.77 -5.59 0.42
N LYS A 30 -11.84 -6.56 0.50
CA LYS A 30 -12.16 -7.99 0.50
C LYS A 30 -13.08 -8.37 1.66
N THR A 31 -12.78 -7.83 2.85
CA THR A 31 -13.59 -8.03 4.06
C THR A 31 -14.97 -7.38 3.94
N ASN A 32 -15.05 -6.17 3.40
CA ASN A 32 -16.30 -5.45 3.20
C ASN A 32 -17.23 -6.18 2.23
N ILE A 33 -16.70 -6.71 1.13
CA ILE A 33 -17.49 -7.50 0.17
C ILE A 33 -18.05 -8.75 0.83
N SER A 34 -17.28 -9.40 1.69
CA SER A 34 -17.75 -10.56 2.47
C SER A 34 -18.90 -10.20 3.43
N LYS A 35 -19.00 -8.92 3.81
CA LYS A 35 -20.09 -8.36 4.64
C LYS A 35 -21.18 -7.68 3.81
N ARG A 36 -21.15 -7.79 2.47
CA ARG A 36 -22.04 -7.07 1.53
C ARG A 36 -22.05 -5.54 1.75
N GLN A 37 -20.89 -4.98 2.11
CA GLN A 37 -20.68 -3.54 2.28
C GLN A 37 -19.94 -2.98 1.06
N PHE A 38 -20.62 -2.14 0.28
CA PHE A 38 -20.12 -1.71 -1.04
C PHE A 38 -19.87 -0.20 -1.16
N TYR A 39 -19.82 0.54 -0.06
CA TYR A 39 -19.65 2.00 -0.05
C TYR A 39 -18.40 2.49 -0.82
N GLN A 40 -17.36 1.67 -0.93
CA GLN A 40 -16.15 1.94 -1.72
C GLN A 40 -16.31 1.70 -3.24
N PHE A 41 -17.38 1.01 -3.67
CA PHE A 41 -17.66 0.61 -5.05
C PHE A 41 -19.08 1.03 -5.45
N PRO A 42 -19.32 2.30 -5.83
CA PRO A 42 -20.67 2.81 -6.10
C PRO A 42 -21.46 2.01 -7.14
N GLN A 43 -20.79 1.48 -8.16
CA GLN A 43 -21.41 0.62 -9.18
C GLN A 43 -21.84 -0.74 -8.63
N LEU A 44 -21.08 -1.29 -7.69
CA LEU A 44 -21.42 -2.56 -7.04
C LEU A 44 -22.55 -2.33 -6.02
N ASP A 45 -22.52 -1.20 -5.32
CA ASP A 45 -23.57 -0.78 -4.39
C ASP A 45 -24.91 -0.59 -5.08
N SER A 46 -24.92 0.00 -6.29
CA SER A 46 -26.14 0.15 -7.09
C SER A 46 -26.76 -1.19 -7.52
N LEU A 47 -25.99 -2.27 -7.54
CA LEU A 47 -26.43 -3.61 -7.95
C LEU A 47 -26.59 -4.56 -6.75
N LYS A 48 -26.50 -4.07 -5.51
CA LYS A 48 -26.40 -4.91 -4.29
C LYS A 48 -27.51 -5.97 -4.14
N ASP A 49 -28.71 -5.68 -4.64
CA ASP A 49 -29.87 -6.56 -4.56
C ASP A 49 -29.88 -7.63 -5.67
N GLU A 50 -29.08 -7.44 -6.72
CA GLU A 50 -28.91 -8.36 -7.85
C GLU A 50 -27.72 -9.32 -7.65
N LEU A 51 -26.78 -8.97 -6.76
CA LEU A 51 -25.55 -9.73 -6.54
C LEU A 51 -25.80 -11.07 -5.81
N VAL A 52 -25.46 -12.15 -6.50
CA VAL A 52 -25.43 -13.50 -5.89
C VAL A 52 -24.07 -13.79 -5.25
N ASP A 53 -24.01 -14.82 -4.40
CA ASP A 53 -22.79 -15.16 -3.66
C ASP A 53 -21.60 -15.54 -4.58
N GLU A 54 -21.89 -16.04 -5.78
CA GLU A 54 -20.88 -16.34 -6.80
C GLU A 54 -20.21 -15.07 -7.35
N ASP A 55 -20.97 -14.00 -7.58
CA ASP A 55 -20.43 -12.69 -7.98
C ASP A 55 -19.51 -12.12 -6.91
N LEU A 56 -19.94 -12.21 -5.65
CA LEU A 56 -19.14 -11.76 -4.51
C LEU A 56 -17.86 -12.55 -4.36
N THR A 57 -17.93 -13.87 -4.55
CA THR A 57 -16.75 -14.75 -4.52
C THR A 57 -15.78 -14.41 -5.64
N THR A 58 -16.30 -14.17 -6.84
CA THR A 58 -15.51 -13.77 -8.01
C THR A 58 -14.80 -12.44 -7.75
N TYR A 59 -15.52 -11.42 -7.27
CA TYR A 59 -14.92 -10.13 -6.95
C TYR A 59 -13.87 -10.23 -5.83
N ARG A 60 -14.15 -11.04 -4.80
CA ARG A 60 -13.20 -11.31 -3.72
C ARG A 60 -11.90 -11.93 -4.24
N ASN A 61 -12.01 -12.86 -5.19
CA ASN A 61 -10.87 -13.48 -5.83
C ASN A 61 -10.07 -12.47 -6.68
N TYR A 62 -10.73 -11.57 -7.40
CA TYR A 62 -10.04 -10.48 -8.10
C TYR A 62 -9.27 -9.56 -7.15
N LEU A 63 -9.87 -9.17 -6.02
CA LEU A 63 -9.16 -8.37 -5.00
C LEU A 63 -7.98 -9.13 -4.40
N GLN A 64 -8.09 -10.45 -4.21
CA GLN A 64 -6.99 -11.28 -3.75
C GLN A 64 -5.85 -11.32 -4.77
N SER A 65 -6.16 -11.61 -6.04
CA SER A 65 -5.14 -11.59 -7.10
C SER A 65 -4.48 -10.22 -7.23
N LEU A 66 -5.25 -9.12 -7.13
CA LEU A 66 -4.69 -7.78 -7.18
C LEU A 66 -3.77 -7.49 -5.98
N HIS A 67 -4.15 -7.95 -4.79
CA HIS A 67 -3.31 -7.87 -3.60
C HIS A 67 -1.99 -8.60 -3.81
N ASP A 68 -2.03 -9.86 -4.27
CA ASP A 68 -0.85 -10.70 -4.42
C ASP A 68 0.10 -10.13 -5.48
N ASN A 69 -0.44 -9.68 -6.62
CA ASN A 69 0.33 -8.97 -7.64
C ASN A 69 0.97 -7.67 -7.12
N THR A 70 0.27 -6.93 -6.26
CA THR A 70 0.80 -5.69 -5.66
C THR A 70 1.92 -6.02 -4.67
N VAL A 71 1.76 -7.05 -3.84
CA VAL A 71 2.80 -7.51 -2.91
C VAL A 71 4.05 -7.94 -3.68
N GLU A 72 3.89 -8.77 -4.71
CA GLU A 72 4.99 -9.26 -5.53
C GLU A 72 5.71 -8.12 -6.26
N ARG A 73 4.95 -7.24 -6.93
CA ARG A 73 5.54 -6.14 -7.72
C ARG A 73 6.29 -5.11 -6.88
N PHE A 74 5.89 -4.93 -5.62
CA PHE A 74 6.48 -3.93 -4.73
C PHE A 74 7.28 -4.54 -3.57
N GLN A 75 7.66 -5.82 -3.66
CA GLN A 75 8.46 -6.51 -2.65
C GLN A 75 9.72 -5.72 -2.23
N ASP A 76 10.42 -5.15 -3.22
CA ASP A 76 11.64 -4.38 -2.99
C ASP A 76 11.38 -3.10 -2.19
N VAL A 77 10.22 -2.46 -2.41
CA VAL A 77 9.81 -1.26 -1.65
C VAL A 77 9.51 -1.61 -0.19
N PHE A 78 9.00 -2.82 0.10
CA PHE A 78 8.81 -3.28 1.47
C PHE A 78 10.13 -3.64 2.14
N ALA A 79 11.00 -4.34 1.43
CA ALA A 79 12.31 -4.77 1.90
C ALA A 79 13.29 -3.59 2.08
N LEU A 80 13.01 -2.46 1.43
CA LEU A 80 13.82 -1.26 1.52
C LEU A 80 13.99 -0.80 2.97
N ASN A 81 15.20 -0.91 3.48
CA ASN A 81 15.61 -0.28 4.72
C ASN A 81 15.91 1.19 4.43
N ILE A 82 15.18 2.11 5.07
CA ILE A 82 15.41 3.54 4.94
C ILE A 82 16.07 4.00 6.24
N PRO A 83 17.37 4.30 6.25
CA PRO A 83 18.07 4.75 7.45
C PRO A 83 17.48 6.03 8.02
N ASN A 84 17.59 6.22 9.33
CA ASN A 84 17.06 7.41 10.02
C ASN A 84 17.66 8.72 9.48
N TRP A 85 18.94 8.69 9.09
CA TRP A 85 19.62 9.83 8.46
C TRP A 85 19.00 10.25 7.12
N PHE A 86 18.29 9.35 6.44
CA PHE A 86 17.59 9.70 5.19
C PHE A 86 16.42 10.67 5.44
N SER A 87 15.74 10.52 6.57
CA SER A 87 14.61 11.37 6.96
C SER A 87 15.09 12.72 7.53
N ASN A 88 16.06 12.69 8.45
CA ASN A 88 16.55 13.88 9.16
C ASN A 88 18.10 13.97 9.17
N PRO A 89 18.74 14.21 8.02
CA PRO A 89 20.20 14.09 7.85
C PRO A 89 21.06 15.03 8.71
N PHE A 90 20.47 16.02 9.36
CA PHE A 90 21.17 16.99 10.21
C PHE A 90 20.90 16.80 11.70
N GLU A 91 20.07 15.84 12.08
CA GLU A 91 19.68 15.55 13.46
C GLU A 91 20.20 14.18 13.95
N VAL A 92 20.96 13.47 13.11
CA VAL A 92 21.47 12.12 13.42
C VAL A 92 22.97 12.17 13.61
N ASP A 93 23.49 11.37 14.54
CA ASP A 93 24.92 11.28 14.81
C ASP A 93 25.63 10.63 13.61
N ALA A 94 26.89 11.01 13.38
CA ALA A 94 27.71 10.46 12.31
C ALA A 94 27.90 8.93 12.46
N VAL A 95 27.87 8.43 13.70
CA VAL A 95 27.94 6.98 13.98
C VAL A 95 26.72 6.22 13.47
N ASP A 96 25.55 6.86 13.36
CA ASP A 96 24.33 6.27 12.82
C ASP A 96 24.28 6.31 11.28
N CYS A 97 25.29 6.91 10.65
CA CYS A 97 25.46 6.99 9.20
C CYS A 97 26.47 5.96 8.66
N GLU A 98 27.14 5.21 9.52
CA GLU A 98 28.03 4.11 9.11
C GLU A 98 27.19 2.86 8.86
N ASP A 99 27.10 2.45 7.59
CA ASP A 99 26.57 1.13 7.23
C ASP A 99 27.49 0.08 7.87
N GLY A 100 26.98 -0.65 8.87
CA GLY A 100 27.71 -1.73 9.52
C GLY A 100 28.26 -2.71 8.49
N VAL A 101 29.59 -2.70 8.33
CA VAL A 101 30.37 -3.69 7.57
C VAL A 101 30.50 -4.97 8.40
#